data_AF-A0A7Y5VB04-F1
#
_entry.id   AF-A0A7Y5VB04-F1
#
_cell.length_a   1.000
_cell.length_b   1.000
_cell.length_c   1.000
_cell.angle_alpha   90.00
_cell.angle_beta   90.00
_cell.angle_gamma   90.00
#
_symmetry.space_group_name_H-M   'P 1'
#
loop_
_entity.id
_entity.type
_entity.pdbx_description
1 polymer ?
#
loop_
_entity_poly.entity_id
_entity_poly.type
_entity_poly.pdbx_seq_one_letter_code
_entity_poly.pdbx_strand_id
1 'polypeptide(L)'
;LDERRGLTLFSQYWKSTGSMDKAIRAAYGLTLADFDLRWRERTRRRYGALALTADFALLGVLGGVTLLPLWLVRRRRDRRRLEAMRVADEIAERLARESALAELLRETAAPPDVPNGEHASDP
;
A
#
# COMPACT_ATOMS: atom_id res chain seq x y z
N LEU A 1 41.61 7.44 7.91
CA LEU A 1 42.03 8.48 6.95
C LEU A 1 41.17 9.69 7.26
N ASP A 2 41.79 10.77 7.69
CA ASP A 2 41.09 12.04 7.84
C ASP A 2 40.77 12.59 6.43
N GLU A 3 39.51 12.49 6.03
CA GLU A 3 39.06 12.81 4.66
C GLU A 3 39.32 14.28 4.32
N ARG A 4 39.01 15.21 5.23
CA ARG A 4 39.13 16.65 4.96
C ARG A 4 40.59 17.08 4.84
N ARG A 5 41.44 16.60 5.76
CA ARG A 5 42.86 16.95 5.76
C ARG A 5 43.59 16.30 4.58
N GLY A 6 43.28 15.04 4.29
CA GLY A 6 43.87 14.32 3.17
C GLY A 6 43.50 14.91 1.80
N LEU A 7 42.24 15.30 1.59
CA LEU A 7 41.79 15.88 0.30
C LEU A 7 42.44 17.24 0.04
N THR A 8 42.57 18.06 1.08
CA THR A 8 43.23 19.36 1.00
C THR A 8 44.68 19.19 0.55
N LEU A 9 45.44 18.32 1.23
CA LEU A 9 46.83 18.02 0.91
C LEU A 9 46.98 17.38 -0.48
N PHE A 10 46.12 16.42 -0.83
CA PHE A 10 46.09 15.80 -2.15
C PHE A 10 45.91 16.83 -3.26
N SER A 11 44.97 17.77 -3.11
CA SER A 11 44.74 18.81 -4.13
C SER A 11 45.98 19.70 -4.32
N GLN A 12 46.71 20.00 -3.24
CA GLN A 12 47.92 20.79 -3.25
C GLN A 12 49.05 20.05 -3.97
N TYR A 13 49.29 18.79 -3.60
CA TYR A 13 50.31 17.95 -4.23
C TYR A 13 49.97 17.60 -5.67
N TRP A 14 48.69 17.45 -6.02
CA TRP A 14 48.27 17.24 -7.40
C TRP A 14 48.67 18.41 -8.29
N LYS A 15 48.34 19.63 -7.84
CA LYS A 15 48.65 20.86 -8.58
C LYS A 15 50.15 21.05 -8.79
N SER A 16 50.98 20.67 -7.82
CA SER A 16 52.44 20.81 -7.94
C SER A 16 53.10 19.69 -8.75
N THR A 17 52.60 18.45 -8.65
CA THR A 17 53.29 17.28 -9.21
C THR A 17 52.69 16.79 -10.53
N GLY A 18 51.45 17.16 -10.85
CA GLY A 18 50.72 16.73 -12.05
C GLY A 18 50.41 15.22 -12.12
N SER A 19 50.69 14.47 -11.06
CA SER A 19 50.61 13.00 -11.03
C SER A 19 49.80 12.52 -9.83
N MET A 20 48.78 11.71 -10.11
CA MET A 20 47.89 11.11 -9.10
C MET A 20 48.63 10.28 -8.07
N ASP A 21 49.45 9.33 -8.54
CA ASP A 21 50.12 8.39 -7.64
C ASP A 21 51.06 9.12 -6.68
N LYS A 22 51.79 10.13 -7.18
CA LYS A 22 52.67 10.96 -6.34
C LYS A 22 51.88 11.79 -5.34
N ALA A 23 50.77 12.39 -5.76
CA ALA A 23 49.92 13.20 -4.88
C ALA A 23 49.23 12.37 -3.78
N ILE A 24 48.74 11.17 -4.11
CA ILE A 24 48.15 10.25 -3.13
C ILE A 24 49.21 9.74 -2.15
N ARG A 25 50.39 9.37 -2.64
CA ARG A 25 51.49 8.92 -1.78
C ARG A 25 51.94 10.02 -0.83
N ALA A 26 52.00 11.27 -1.29
CA ALA A 26 52.35 12.43 -0.46
C ALA A 26 51.24 12.80 0.56
N ALA A 27 49.97 12.73 0.17
CA ALA A 27 48.85 13.17 1.03
C ALA A 27 48.41 12.10 2.04
N TYR A 28 48.45 10.83 1.65
CA TYR A 28 47.88 9.72 2.42
C TYR A 28 48.91 8.68 2.86
N GLY A 29 50.16 8.77 2.39
CA GLY A 29 51.22 7.79 2.70
C GLY A 29 50.98 6.41 2.09
N LEU A 30 50.08 6.31 1.10
CA LEU A 30 49.65 5.06 0.48
C LEU A 30 49.96 5.06 -1.01
N THR A 31 50.14 3.87 -1.59
CA THR A 31 50.14 3.74 -3.05
C THR A 31 48.74 4.01 -3.61
N LEU A 32 48.65 4.38 -4.89
CA LEU A 32 47.35 4.54 -5.55
C LEU A 32 46.49 3.25 -5.47
N ALA A 33 47.11 2.08 -5.59
CA ALA A 33 46.42 0.78 -5.51
C ALA A 33 45.87 0.52 -4.10
N ASP A 34 46.66 0.77 -3.06
CA ASP A 34 46.22 0.63 -1.67
C ASP A 34 45.13 1.63 -1.30
N PHE A 35 45.20 2.84 -1.86
CA PHE A 35 44.16 3.84 -1.72
C PHE A 35 42.85 3.37 -2.33
N ASP A 36 42.86 2.86 -3.58
CA ASP A 36 41.67 2.38 -4.26
C ASP A 36 41.02 1.21 -3.51
N LEU A 37 41.81 0.24 -3.03
CA LEU A 37 41.33 -0.87 -2.20
C LEU A 37 40.62 -0.39 -0.93
N ARG A 38 41.27 0.50 -0.16
CA ARG A 38 40.69 1.03 1.10
C ARG A 38 39.50 1.94 0.85
N TRP A 39 39.52 2.69 -0.25
CA TRP A 39 38.42 3.55 -0.66
C TRP A 39 37.20 2.70 -1.04
N ARG A 40 37.36 1.67 -1.87
CA ARG A 40 36.29 0.72 -2.21
C ARG A 40 35.73 0.01 -0.99
N GLU A 41 36.58 -0.50 -0.10
CA GLU A 41 36.17 -1.16 1.15
C GLU A 41 35.30 -0.24 2.03
N ARG A 42 35.71 1.03 2.20
CA ARG A 42 34.95 2.02 2.99
C ARG A 42 33.66 2.45 2.28
N THR A 43 33.72 2.72 0.98
CA THR A 43 32.56 3.13 0.17
C THR A 43 31.52 2.02 0.15
N ARG A 44 31.93 0.75 0.03
CA ARG A 44 31.04 -0.41 0.10
C ARG A 44 30.36 -0.54 1.47
N ARG A 45 31.05 -0.22 2.56
CA ARG A 45 30.45 -0.23 3.92
C ARG A 45 29.44 0.90 4.15
N ARG A 46 29.70 2.11 3.61
CA ARG A 46 28.81 3.27 3.78
C ARG A 46 27.63 3.28 2.79
N TYR A 47 27.85 2.84 1.55
CA TYR A 47 26.88 2.91 0.46
C TYR A 47 26.38 1.55 -0.01
N GLY A 48 26.84 0.44 0.58
CA GLY A 48 26.30 -0.89 0.29
C GLY A 48 24.81 -0.99 0.61
N ALA A 49 24.35 -0.32 1.67
CA ALA A 49 22.93 -0.21 1.98
C ALA A 49 22.15 0.57 0.91
N LEU A 50 22.77 1.56 0.26
CA LEU A 50 22.15 2.32 -0.83
C LEU A 50 21.99 1.46 -2.09
N ALA A 51 22.99 0.65 -2.42
CA ALA A 51 22.90 -0.31 -3.52
C ALA A 51 21.77 -1.32 -3.28
N LEU A 52 21.69 -1.89 -2.07
CA LEU A 52 20.59 -2.78 -1.70
C LEU A 52 19.23 -2.07 -1.75
N THR A 53 19.14 -0.84 -1.27
CA THR A 53 17.91 -0.04 -1.31
C THR A 53 17.48 0.23 -2.75
N ALA A 54 18.42 0.50 -3.65
CA ALA A 54 18.13 0.70 -5.06
C ALA A 54 17.61 -0.59 -5.72
N ASP A 55 18.22 -1.75 -5.42
CA ASP A 55 17.76 -3.04 -5.91
C ASP A 55 16.36 -3.39 -5.38
N PHE A 56 16.12 -3.20 -4.08
CA PHE A 56 14.80 -3.41 -3.47
C PHE A 56 13.75 -2.42 -3.98
N ALA A 57 14.12 -1.17 -4.24
CA ALA A 57 13.22 -0.17 -4.83
C ALA A 57 12.84 -0.58 -6.26
N LEU A 58 13.80 -1.05 -7.06
CA LEU A 58 13.53 -1.53 -8.41
C LEU A 58 12.60 -2.74 -8.39
N LEU A 59 12.86 -3.72 -7.52
CA LEU A 59 11.97 -4.89 -7.32
C LEU A 59 10.59 -4.47 -6.83
N GLY A 60 10.51 -3.52 -5.90
CA GLY A 60 9.25 -2.98 -5.38
C GLY A 60 8.44 -2.27 -6.46
N VAL A 61 9.09 -1.46 -7.31
CA VAL A 61 8.45 -0.80 -8.45
C VAL A 61 7.99 -1.84 -9.48
N LEU A 62 8.83 -2.80 -9.84
CA LEU A 62 8.48 -3.84 -10.82
C LEU A 62 7.32 -4.71 -10.32
N GLY A 63 7.38 -5.15 -9.06
CA GLY A 63 6.31 -5.89 -8.40
C GLY A 63 5.04 -5.07 -8.28
N GLY A 64 5.16 -3.79 -7.92
CA GLY A 64 4.07 -2.82 -7.90
C GLY A 64 3.41 -2.68 -9.26
N VAL A 65 4.16 -2.38 -10.31
CA VAL A 65 3.63 -2.25 -11.69
C VAL A 65 2.93 -3.53 -12.16
N THR A 66 3.43 -4.70 -11.76
CA THR A 66 2.85 -5.99 -12.13
C THR A 66 1.57 -6.31 -11.33
N LEU A 67 1.58 -6.09 -10.02
CA LEU A 67 0.49 -6.48 -9.11
C LEU A 67 -0.59 -5.40 -8.95
N LEU A 68 -0.25 -4.13 -9.10
CA LEU A 68 -1.15 -2.99 -8.91
C LEU A 68 -2.38 -3.05 -9.84
N PRO A 69 -2.26 -3.37 -11.15
CA PRO A 69 -3.43 -3.49 -12.02
C PRO A 69 -4.37 -4.62 -11.55
N LEU A 70 -3.82 -5.77 -11.18
CA LEU A 70 -4.58 -6.91 -10.67
C LEU A 70 -5.31 -6.54 -9.37
N TRP A 71 -4.61 -5.87 -8.45
CA TRP A 71 -5.19 -5.40 -7.19
C TRP A 71 -6.29 -4.36 -7.43
N LEU A 72 -6.09 -3.40 -8.34
CA LEU A 72 -7.10 -2.40 -8.71
C LEU A 72 -8.34 -3.05 -9.35
N VAL A 73 -8.17 -4.01 -10.26
CA VAL A 73 -9.29 -4.73 -10.89
C VAL A 73 -10.06 -5.54 -9.85
N ARG A 74 -9.35 -6.26 -8.97
CA ARG A 74 -9.96 -7.03 -7.87
C ARG A 74 -10.71 -6.11 -6.92
N ARG A 75 -10.11 -4.98 -6.53
CA ARG A 75 -10.73 -3.99 -5.64
C ARG A 75 -11.97 -3.34 -6.26
N ARG A 76 -11.94 -3.07 -7.56
CA ARG A 76 -13.12 -2.57 -8.31
C ARG A 76 -14.23 -3.61 -8.35
N ARG A 77 -13.89 -4.89 -8.56
CA ARG A 77 -14.87 -6.00 -8.52
C ARG A 77 -15.53 -6.13 -7.15
N ASP A 78 -14.75 -6.04 -6.08
CA ASP A 78 -15.30 -6.15 -4.72
C ASP A 78 -16.25 -4.99 -4.42
N ARG A 79 -15.91 -3.76 -4.84
CA ARG A 79 -16.83 -2.61 -4.71
C ARG A 79 -18.13 -2.80 -5.49
N ARG A 80 -18.04 -3.26 -6.74
CA ARG A 80 -19.23 -3.56 -7.57
C ARG A 80 -20.12 -4.64 -6.95
N ARG A 81 -19.52 -5.65 -6.29
CA ARG A 81 -20.28 -6.69 -5.58
C ARG A 81 -21.03 -6.14 -4.38
N LEU A 82 -20.39 -5.27 -3.60
CA LEU A 82 -21.04 -4.60 -2.47
C LEU A 82 -22.18 -3.68 -2.92
N GLU A 83 -21.99 -2.95 -4.01
CA GLU A 83 -23.06 -2.13 -4.62
C GLU A 83 -24.24 -2.99 -5.09
N ALA A 84 -23.96 -4.12 -5.73
CA ALA A 84 -24.99 -5.06 -6.17
C ALA A 84 -25.79 -5.66 -4.99
N MET A 85 -25.12 -6.00 -3.88
CA MET A 85 -25.78 -6.48 -2.67
C MET A 85 -26.68 -5.41 -2.05
N ARG A 86 -26.21 -4.16 -1.97
CA ARG A 86 -27.02 -3.04 -1.45
C ARG A 86 -28.30 -2.81 -2.25
N VAL A 87 -28.20 -2.86 -3.58
CA VAL A 87 -29.39 -2.71 -4.45
C VAL A 87 -30.37 -3.88 -4.26
N ALA A 88 -29.86 -5.11 -4.10
CA ALA A 88 -30.70 -6.27 -3.84
C ALA A 88 -31.42 -6.17 -2.49
N ASP A 89 -30.71 -5.73 -1.44
CA ASP A 89 -31.27 -5.52 -0.10
C ASP A 89 -32.37 -4.43 -0.12
N GLU A 90 -32.16 -3.31 -0.82
CA GLU A 90 -33.17 -2.25 -0.95
C GLU A 90 -34.46 -2.73 -1.63
N ILE A 91 -34.35 -3.61 -2.65
CA ILE A 91 -35.51 -4.19 -3.33
C ILE A 91 -36.25 -5.16 -2.39
N ALA A 92 -35.51 -6.02 -1.69
CA ALA A 92 -36.08 -6.97 -0.75
C ALA A 92 -36.82 -6.25 0.40
N GLU A 93 -36.23 -5.15 0.91
CA GLU A 93 -36.84 -4.37 2.00
C GLU A 93 -38.11 -3.66 1.55
N ARG A 94 -38.17 -3.16 0.31
CA ARG A 94 -39.41 -2.59 -0.27
C ARG A 94 -40.52 -3.63 -0.34
N LEU A 95 -40.22 -4.81 -0.86
CA LEU A 95 -41.19 -5.91 -0.96
C LEU A 95 -41.67 -6.35 0.43
N ALA A 96 -40.77 -6.46 1.41
CA ALA A 96 -41.12 -6.81 2.78
C ALA A 96 -42.04 -5.76 3.44
N ARG A 97 -41.76 -4.46 3.21
CA ARG A 97 -42.63 -3.38 3.70
C ARG A 97 -44.01 -3.43 3.05
N GLU A 98 -44.07 -3.64 1.73
CA GLU A 98 -45.35 -3.77 1.02
C GLU A 98 -46.18 -4.95 1.55
N SER A 99 -45.55 -6.11 1.81
CA SER A 99 -46.23 -7.26 2.41
C SER A 99 -46.73 -6.98 3.83
N ALA A 100 -45.93 -6.32 4.66
CA ALA A 100 -46.29 -5.98 6.02
C ALA A 100 -47.47 -4.98 6.05
N LEU A 101 -47.46 -3.98 5.16
CA LEU A 101 -48.57 -3.04 5.02
C LEU A 101 -49.85 -3.73 4.54
N ALA A 102 -49.75 -4.64 3.58
CA ALA A 102 -50.90 -5.41 3.09
C ALA A 102 -51.52 -6.29 4.18
N GLU A 103 -50.69 -6.86 5.06
CA GLU A 103 -51.13 -7.65 6.21
C GLU A 103 -51.85 -6.78 7.26
N LEU A 104 -51.26 -5.63 7.63
CA LEU A 104 -51.89 -4.68 8.55
C LEU A 104 -53.23 -4.13 8.03
N LEU A 105 -53.31 -3.84 6.73
CA LEU A 105 -54.56 -3.40 6.10
C LEU A 105 -55.60 -4.52 6.08
N ARG A 106 -55.19 -5.77 5.85
CA ARG A 106 -56.09 -6.94 5.92
C ARG A 106 -56.62 -7.16 7.34
N GLU A 107 -55.76 -7.03 8.34
CA GLU A 107 -56.14 -7.14 9.76
C GLU A 107 -57.11 -6.02 10.15
N THR A 108 -56.86 -4.78 9.70
CA THR A 108 -57.75 -3.64 9.96
C THR A 108 -59.09 -3.75 9.20
N ALA A 109 -59.06 -4.31 7.98
CA ALA A 109 -60.25 -4.52 7.16
C ALA A 109 -61.04 -5.78 7.51
N ALA A 110 -60.51 -6.63 8.42
CA ALA A 110 -61.28 -7.73 8.98
C ALA A 110 -62.48 -7.12 9.73
N PRO A 111 -63.73 -7.51 9.39
CA PRO A 111 -64.88 -7.02 10.13
C PRO A 111 -64.69 -7.40 11.61
N PRO A 112 -65.06 -6.53 12.58
CA PRO A 112 -65.07 -6.96 13.97
C PRO A 112 -65.87 -8.25 14.04
N ASP A 113 -65.32 -9.28 14.69
CA ASP A 113 -66.08 -10.49 15.00
C ASP A 113 -67.34 -10.05 15.73
N VAL A 114 -68.43 -9.92 14.97
CA VAL A 114 -69.75 -9.74 15.54
C VAL A 114 -70.02 -11.09 16.17
N PRO A 115 -70.09 -11.20 17.51
CA PRO A 115 -70.47 -12.45 18.11
C PRO A 115 -71.89 -12.70 17.62
N ASN A 116 -72.08 -13.70 16.74
CA ASN A 116 -73.39 -14.14 16.33
C ASN A 116 -74.11 -14.67 17.59
N GLY A 117 -74.86 -13.79 18.22
CA GLY A 117 -75.84 -14.13 19.23
C GLY A 117 -77.05 -14.73 18.53
N GLU A 118 -77.09 -16.06 18.46
CA GLU A 118 -78.24 -16.88 18.07
C GLU A 118 -78.03 -18.25 18.76
N HIS A 119 -78.90 -18.81 19.61
CA HIS A 119 -80.26 -18.50 20.00
C HIS A 119 -80.51 -18.97 21.44
N ALA A 120 -81.32 -18.21 22.19
CA ALA A 120 -82.20 -18.79 23.19
C ALA A 120 -83.40 -19.42 22.47
N SER A 121 -83.73 -20.68 22.77
CA SER A 121 -85.11 -21.21 22.81
C SER A 121 -85.12 -22.63 23.39
N ASP A 122 -85.85 -22.75 24.50
CA ASP A 122 -86.24 -23.91 25.33
C ASP A 122 -86.84 -25.12 24.58
N PRO A 123 -86.93 -26.29 25.24
CA PRO A 123 -88.13 -27.13 25.23
C PRO A 123 -89.13 -26.78 26.34
#